data_AF-A0A527ZEG7-F1
#
_entry.id   AF-A0A527ZEG7-F1
#
_cell.length_a   1.000
_cell.length_b   1.000
_cell.length_c   1.000
_cell.angle_alpha   90.00
_cell.angle_beta   90.00
_cell.angle_gamma   90.00
#
_symmetry.space_group_name_H-M   'P 1'
#
loop_
_entity.id
_entity.type
_entity.pdbx_description
1 polymer ?
#
loop_
_entity_poly.entity_id
_entity_poly.type
_entity_poly.pdbx_seq_one_letter_code
_entity_poly.pdbx_strand_id
1 'polypeptide(L)'
;AHGAVELALWDIRGKVFGMPLYKVLGGAVRKDIPFSEYFSFRAAQDGAGGEMTSEAIVEYCLKMREEHGSTIFEGKLIMGDPELEIRTVRMLREALGNKAQIRLDSNMQ
;
A
#
# COMPACT_ATOMS: atom_id res chain seq x y z
N ALA A 1 -13.25 14.41 12.63
CA ALA A 1 -12.79 15.49 13.54
C ALA A 1 -12.04 14.96 14.76
N HIS A 2 -12.57 13.96 15.49
CA HIS A 2 -11.97 13.53 16.76
C HIS A 2 -10.62 12.81 16.64
N GLY A 3 -10.37 12.01 15.60
CA GLY A 3 -9.16 11.17 15.51
C GLY A 3 -7.83 11.94 15.51
N ALA A 4 -7.74 13.07 14.81
CA ALA A 4 -6.50 13.86 14.78
C ALA A 4 -6.17 14.47 16.16
N VAL A 5 -7.20 14.96 16.87
CA VAL A 5 -7.04 15.51 18.23
C VAL A 5 -6.67 14.41 19.22
N GLU A 6 -7.33 13.26 19.12
CA GLU A 6 -7.06 12.12 20.00
C GLU A 6 -5.63 11.58 19.81
N LEU A 7 -5.13 11.47 18.57
CA LEU A 7 -3.75 11.08 18.29
C LEU A 7 -2.74 12.08 18.89
N ALA A 8 -3.02 13.39 18.83
CA ALA A 8 -2.17 14.41 19.43
C ALA A 8 -2.16 14.32 20.97
N LEU A 9 -3.30 14.03 21.60
CA LEU A 9 -3.38 13.82 23.05
C LEU A 9 -2.58 12.58 23.48
N TRP A 10 -2.59 11.52 22.68
CA TRP A 10 -1.75 10.33 22.91
C TRP A 10 -0.26 10.63 22.80
N ASP A 11 0.16 11.40 21.79
CA ASP A 11 1.55 11.83 21.64
C ASP A 11 2.02 12.69 22.83
N ILE A 12 1.21 13.65 23.26
CA ILE A 12 1.48 14.47 24.46
C ILE A 12 1.65 13.58 25.70
N ARG A 13 0.75 12.59 25.90
CA ARG A 13 0.85 11.66 27.02
C ARG A 13 2.15 10.86 26.99
N GLY A 14 2.57 10.37 25.81
CA GLY A 14 3.85 9.69 25.64
C GLY A 14 5.05 10.57 26.02
N LYS A 15 5.04 11.83 25.56
CA LYS A 15 6.07 12.83 25.88
C LYS A 15 6.15 13.13 27.38
N VAL A 16 5.00 13.33 28.05
CA VAL A 16 4.93 13.57 29.50
C VAL A 16 5.48 12.39 30.30
N PHE A 17 5.21 11.15 29.86
CA PHE A 17 5.72 9.95 30.52
C PHE A 17 7.16 9.59 30.13
N GLY A 18 7.77 10.30 29.17
CA GLY A 18 9.08 9.93 28.63
C GLY A 18 9.09 8.56 27.95
N MET A 19 7.96 8.15 27.36
CA MET A 19 7.79 6.83 26.75
C MET A 19 7.38 6.95 25.28
N PRO A 20 7.88 6.06 24.40
CA PRO A 20 7.34 5.94 23.06
C PRO A 20 5.87 5.48 23.10
N LEU A 21 5.06 5.96 22.16
CA LEU A 21 3.60 5.75 22.19
C LEU A 21 3.20 4.28 22.29
N TYR A 22 3.87 3.37 21.58
CA TYR A 22 3.55 1.94 21.66
C TYR A 22 3.68 1.35 23.09
N LYS A 23 4.51 1.93 23.98
CA LYS A 23 4.58 1.49 25.39
C LYS A 23 3.37 1.96 26.18
N VAL A 24 2.91 3.18 25.92
CA VAL A 24 1.68 3.73 26.51
C VAL A 24 0.47 2.90 26.09
N LEU A 25 0.48 2.37 24.86
CA LEU A 25 -0.58 1.51 24.30
C LEU A 25 -0.45 0.02 24.68
N GLY A 26 0.32 -0.32 25.71
CA GLY A 26 0.43 -1.69 26.23
C GLY A 26 1.67 -2.47 25.80
N GLY A 27 2.60 -1.84 25.08
CA GLY A 27 3.85 -2.45 24.64
C GLY A 27 3.79 -3.00 23.21
N ALA A 28 4.96 -3.05 22.56
CA ALA A 28 5.08 -3.54 21.20
C ALA A 28 5.11 -5.07 21.16
N VAL A 29 4.19 -5.70 20.42
CA VAL A 29 4.23 -7.14 20.12
C VAL A 29 5.10 -7.49 18.91
N ARG A 30 5.52 -6.48 18.14
CA ARG A 30 6.47 -6.55 17.02
C ARG A 30 7.14 -5.18 16.83
N LYS A 31 8.32 -5.14 16.23
CA LYS A 31 9.09 -3.91 15.99
C LYS A 31 9.11 -3.50 14.53
N ASP A 32 9.04 -4.48 13.64
CA ASP A 32 8.93 -4.28 12.21
C ASP A 32 7.46 -4.42 11.81
N ILE A 33 6.95 -3.41 11.10
CA ILE A 33 5.56 -3.35 10.64
C ILE A 33 5.56 -3.56 9.12
N PRO A 34 5.01 -4.67 8.61
CA PRO A 34 4.92 -4.88 7.18
C PRO A 34 3.90 -3.90 6.57
N PHE A 35 4.27 -3.28 5.47
CA PHE A 35 3.40 -2.44 4.64
C PHE A 35 3.10 -3.13 3.31
N SER A 36 1.99 -2.73 2.71
CA SER A 36 1.64 -3.09 1.34
C SER A 36 2.00 -1.97 0.38
N GLU A 37 2.48 -2.35 -0.78
CA GLU A 37 2.68 -1.45 -1.90
C GLU A 37 1.35 -1.18 -2.58
N TYR A 38 0.97 0.08 -2.60
CA TYR A 38 -0.32 0.53 -3.12
C TYR A 38 -0.14 0.97 -4.57
N PHE A 39 -0.74 0.25 -5.51
CA PHE A 39 -0.65 0.54 -6.95
C PHE A 39 -2.02 0.89 -7.53
N SER A 40 -2.03 1.65 -8.62
CA SER A 40 -3.25 2.08 -9.30
C SER A 40 -2.92 2.50 -10.71
N PHE A 41 -3.90 2.46 -11.61
CA PHE A 41 -3.76 3.14 -12.90
C PHE A 41 -3.73 4.65 -12.69
N ARG A 42 -2.67 5.33 -13.17
CA ARG A 42 -2.51 6.78 -12.99
C ARG A 42 -1.95 7.41 -14.24
N ALA A 43 -2.62 8.47 -14.71
CA ALA A 43 -2.06 9.33 -15.74
C ALA A 43 -0.80 10.00 -15.21
N ALA A 44 0.15 10.29 -16.11
CA ALA A 44 1.34 11.05 -15.75
C ALA A 44 0.94 12.48 -15.35
N GLN A 45 1.38 12.92 -14.18
CA GLN A 45 1.16 14.26 -13.64
C GLN A 45 2.39 14.70 -12.85
N ASP A 46 2.91 15.90 -13.14
CA ASP A 46 4.04 16.54 -12.43
C ASP A 46 5.27 15.63 -12.24
N GLY A 47 5.58 14.81 -13.25
CA GLY A 47 6.73 13.89 -13.23
C GLY A 47 6.50 12.58 -12.47
N ALA A 48 5.28 12.30 -12.03
CA ALA A 48 4.88 11.04 -11.38
C ALA A 48 3.71 10.38 -12.12
N GLY A 49 3.54 9.07 -11.94
CA GLY A 49 2.50 8.29 -12.59
C GLY A 49 2.89 7.88 -14.03
N GLY A 50 1.87 7.62 -14.84
CA GLY A 50 2.04 7.08 -16.20
C GLY A 50 1.75 5.59 -16.30
N GLU A 51 1.43 4.93 -15.18
CA GLU A 51 1.02 3.53 -15.17
C GLU A 51 -0.41 3.41 -15.72
N MET A 52 -0.56 3.45 -17.05
CA MET A 52 -1.85 3.41 -17.74
C MET A 52 -2.06 2.12 -18.53
N THR A 53 -1.15 1.15 -18.40
CA THR A 53 -1.27 -0.19 -19.00
C THR A 53 -0.95 -1.26 -17.97
N SER A 54 -1.40 -2.49 -18.22
CA SER A 54 -1.10 -3.64 -17.36
C SER A 54 0.40 -3.87 -17.21
N GLU A 55 1.16 -3.70 -18.29
CA GLU A 55 2.62 -3.83 -18.32
C GLU A 55 3.28 -2.80 -17.41
N ALA A 56 2.83 -1.54 -17.47
CA ALA A 56 3.37 -0.46 -16.64
C ALA A 56 3.08 -0.69 -15.14
N ILE A 57 1.90 -1.24 -14.81
CA ILE A 57 1.57 -1.64 -13.43
C ILE A 57 2.49 -2.77 -12.95
N VAL A 58 2.74 -3.77 -13.80
CA VAL A 58 3.66 -4.87 -13.47
C VAL A 58 5.08 -4.35 -13.27
N GLU A 59 5.58 -3.50 -14.17
CA GLU A 59 6.89 -2.87 -14.05
C GLU A 59 7.01 -2.08 -12.74
N TYR A 60 6.00 -1.28 -12.41
CA TYR A 60 5.93 -0.56 -11.15
C TYR A 60 6.03 -1.50 -9.95
N CYS A 61 5.21 -2.56 -9.88
CA CYS A 61 5.24 -3.50 -8.76
C CYS A 61 6.58 -4.26 -8.65
N LEU A 62 7.18 -4.63 -9.78
CA LEU A 62 8.50 -5.26 -9.81
C LEU A 62 9.58 -4.33 -9.27
N LYS A 63 9.55 -3.05 -9.67
CA LYS A 63 10.44 -2.02 -9.16
C LYS A 63 10.29 -1.83 -7.66
N MET A 64 9.06 -1.76 -7.14
CA MET A 64 8.86 -1.62 -5.69
C MET A 64 9.34 -2.85 -4.91
N ARG A 65 9.21 -4.06 -5.47
CA ARG A 65 9.83 -5.26 -4.88
C ARG A 65 11.34 -5.15 -4.80
N GLU A 66 11.98 -4.65 -5.85
CA GLU A 66 13.43 -4.49 -5.92
C GLU A 66 13.94 -3.40 -4.96
N GLU A 67 13.31 -2.23 -4.94
CA GLU A 67 13.75 -1.07 -4.17
C GLU A 67 13.38 -1.15 -2.68
N HIS A 68 12.27 -1.81 -2.34
CA HIS A 68 11.70 -1.80 -0.99
C HIS A 68 11.49 -3.19 -0.39
N GLY A 69 11.76 -4.26 -1.13
CA GLY A 69 11.53 -5.62 -0.66
C GLY A 69 10.04 -5.98 -0.49
N SER A 70 9.14 -5.25 -1.17
CA SER A 70 7.70 -5.40 -1.01
C SER A 70 7.22 -6.81 -1.37
N THR A 71 6.41 -7.39 -0.48
CA THR A 71 5.85 -8.74 -0.61
C THR A 71 4.32 -8.75 -0.66
N ILE A 72 3.70 -7.59 -0.40
CA ILE A 72 2.26 -7.38 -0.36
C ILE A 72 1.95 -6.24 -1.31
N PHE A 73 1.06 -6.47 -2.27
CA PHE A 73 0.65 -5.50 -3.27
C PHE A 73 -0.86 -5.32 -3.21
N GLU A 74 -1.31 -4.08 -3.09
CA GLU A 74 -2.72 -3.72 -2.99
C GLU A 74 -3.09 -2.79 -4.15
N GLY A 75 -3.95 -3.28 -5.03
CA GLY A 75 -4.32 -2.63 -6.28
C GLY A 75 -5.62 -1.87 -6.16
N LYS A 76 -5.59 -0.59 -6.50
CA LYS A 76 -6.76 0.23 -6.71
C LYS A 76 -7.18 0.19 -8.17
N LEU A 77 -8.10 -0.73 -8.45
CA LEU A 77 -8.58 -1.04 -9.80
C LEU A 77 -9.99 -0.49 -9.95
N ILE A 78 -10.07 0.72 -10.49
CA ILE A 78 -11.28 1.56 -10.57
C ILE A 78 -11.40 2.27 -11.93
N MET A 79 -10.84 1.66 -12.98
CA MET A 79 -10.93 2.19 -14.34
C MET A 79 -12.29 1.94 -14.99
N GLY A 80 -13.07 1.00 -14.44
CA GLY A 80 -14.38 0.61 -14.97
C GLY A 80 -14.31 -0.35 -16.15
N ASP A 81 -13.13 -0.91 -16.46
CA ASP A 81 -12.93 -1.99 -17.44
C ASP A 81 -12.47 -3.27 -16.73
N PRO A 82 -13.39 -4.19 -16.41
CA PRO A 82 -13.05 -5.43 -15.70
C PRO A 82 -12.06 -6.33 -16.46
N GLU A 83 -12.09 -6.33 -17.80
CA GLU A 83 -11.23 -7.20 -18.61
C GLU A 83 -9.78 -6.70 -18.61
N LEU A 84 -9.59 -5.37 -18.62
CA LEU A 84 -8.28 -4.78 -18.40
C LEU A 84 -7.75 -5.14 -17.02
N GLU A 85 -8.55 -4.94 -15.98
CA GLU A 85 -8.15 -5.12 -14.59
C GLU A 85 -7.86 -6.59 -14.24
N ILE A 86 -8.69 -7.52 -14.70
CA ILE A 86 -8.45 -8.97 -14.57
C ILE A 86 -7.12 -9.34 -15.25
N ARG A 87 -6.86 -8.81 -16.45
CA ARG A 87 -5.61 -9.04 -17.16
C ARG A 87 -4.41 -8.52 -16.37
N THR A 88 -4.49 -7.32 -15.81
CA THR A 88 -3.45 -6.76 -14.94
C THR A 88 -3.13 -7.67 -13.77
N VAL A 89 -4.15 -8.17 -13.07
CA VAL A 89 -3.96 -9.05 -11.91
C VAL A 89 -3.33 -10.39 -12.31
N ARG A 90 -3.72 -10.95 -13.47
CA ARG A 90 -3.09 -12.16 -14.02
C ARG A 90 -1.61 -11.94 -14.30
N MET A 91 -1.26 -10.85 -14.97
CA MET A 91 0.14 -10.52 -15.27
C MET A 91 0.95 -10.25 -13.99
N LEU A 92 0.36 -9.58 -13.00
CA LEU A 92 0.99 -9.41 -11.68
C LEU A 92 1.26 -10.76 -11.00
N ARG A 93 0.31 -11.69 -11.03
CA ARG A 93 0.52 -13.03 -10.47
C ARG A 93 1.66 -13.76 -11.18
N GLU A 94 1.72 -13.69 -12.50
CA GLU A 94 2.79 -14.30 -13.30
C GLU A 94 4.17 -13.72 -12.96
N ALA A 95 4.28 -12.39 -12.85
CA ALA A 95 5.55 -11.70 -12.62
C ALA A 95 6.02 -11.74 -11.14
N LEU A 96 5.08 -11.68 -10.19
CA LEU A 96 5.39 -11.65 -8.76
C LEU A 96 5.50 -13.05 -8.14
N GLY A 97 4.98 -14.08 -8.82
CA GLY A 97 5.01 -15.47 -8.38
C GLY A 97 4.04 -15.75 -7.21
N ASN A 98 3.87 -17.01 -6.84
CA ASN A 98 2.81 -17.47 -5.92
C ASN A 98 2.96 -16.98 -4.46
N LYS A 99 4.14 -16.50 -4.06
CA LYS A 99 4.41 -16.07 -2.68
C LYS A 99 3.96 -14.63 -2.40
N ALA A 100 3.89 -13.79 -3.43
CA ALA A 100 3.44 -12.42 -3.27
C ALA A 100 1.94 -12.39 -2.92
N GLN A 101 1.58 -11.61 -1.90
CA GLN A 101 0.19 -11.31 -1.59
C GLN A 101 -0.31 -10.23 -2.55
N ILE A 102 -1.45 -10.47 -3.20
CA ILE A 102 -2.09 -9.53 -4.12
C ILE A 102 -3.50 -9.30 -3.58
N ARG A 103 -3.85 -8.04 -3.32
CA ARG A 103 -5.15 -7.58 -2.84
C ARG A 103 -5.70 -6.57 -3.82
N LEU A 104 -7.02 -6.48 -3.92
CA LEU A 104 -7.71 -5.57 -4.83
C LEU A 104 -8.77 -4.80 -4.06
N ASP A 105 -8.88 -3.51 -4.34
CA ASP A 105 -9.95 -2.64 -3.86
C ASP A 105 -10.55 -1.91 -5.06
N SER A 106 -11.77 -2.30 -5.44
CA SER A 106 -12.53 -1.66 -6.52
C SER A 106 -13.45 -0.55 -6.04
N ASN A 107 -13.47 -0.23 -4.75
CA ASN A 107 -14.33 0.81 -4.17
C ASN A 107 -15.82 0.70 -4.54
N MET A 108 -16.33 -0.53 -4.71
CA MET A 108 -17.72 -0.80 -5.08
C MET A 108 -18.14 -0.18 -6.42
N GLN A 109 -17.18 -0.01 -7.35
CA GLN A 109 -17.50 0.18 -8.77
C GLN A 109 -18.01 -1.12 -9.40
#